data_AF-A0A0J7KBR7-F1
#
_entry.id   AF-A0A0J7KBR7-F1
#
_cell.length_a   1.000
_cell.length_b   1.000
_cell.length_c   1.000
_cell.angle_alpha   90.00
_cell.angle_beta   90.00
_cell.angle_gamma   90.00
#
_symmetry.space_group_name_H-M   'P 1'
#
loop_
_entity.id
_entity.type
_entity.pdbx_description
1 polymer ?
#
loop_
_entity_poly.entity_id
_entity_poly.type
_entity_poly.pdbx_seq_one_letter_code
_entity_poly.pdbx_strand_id
1 'polypeptide(L)'
;MVTLGWIQGHPSKWKTYVANRVAEIQRLVPEAHWNHLPENSNPVDCASRGLLPGDLVNHELWWNGPPFLRCSDSQPVNSTVVLPADRQAEKRVVAIAATTNADPEEHNLLTRVSSLHRLLRVTAWCQRWLPRSR
;
A
#
# COMPACT_ATOMS: atom_id res chain seq x y z
N MET A 1 1.98 -10.75 -7.64
CA MET A 1 1.51 -9.41 -8.09
C MET A 1 1.28 -8.37 -6.97
N VAL A 2 2.00 -8.40 -5.83
CA VAL A 2 1.81 -7.38 -4.77
C VAL A 2 2.85 -6.27 -4.90
N THR A 3 4.13 -6.65 -4.96
CA THR A 3 5.26 -5.73 -5.10
C THR A 3 5.18 -4.89 -6.37
N LEU A 4 4.76 -5.47 -7.49
CA LEU A 4 4.59 -4.72 -8.74
C LEU A 4 3.56 -3.60 -8.60
N GLY A 5 2.42 -3.87 -7.94
CA GLY A 5 1.42 -2.83 -7.69
C GLY A 5 1.90 -1.75 -6.71
N TRP A 6 2.82 -2.07 -5.79
CA TRP A 6 3.48 -1.06 -4.97
C TRP A 6 4.42 -0.17 -5.78
N ILE A 7 5.27 -0.78 -6.62
CA ILE A 7 6.25 -0.07 -7.46
C ILE A 7 5.57 0.82 -8.49
N GLN A 8 4.44 0.40 -9.06
CA GLN A 8 3.66 1.20 -10.01
C GLN A 8 2.84 2.32 -9.31
N GLY A 9 2.65 2.24 -7.99
CA GLY A 9 1.94 3.24 -7.22
C GLY A 9 2.85 4.36 -6.71
N HIS A 10 2.26 5.53 -6.42
CA HIS A 10 2.99 6.62 -5.77
C HIS A 10 3.38 6.23 -4.32
N PRO A 11 4.63 6.49 -3.86
CA PRO A 11 5.13 6.08 -2.55
C PRO A 11 4.25 6.51 -1.37
N SER A 12 3.65 7.70 -1.44
CA SER A 12 2.81 8.25 -0.36
C SER A 12 1.56 7.42 -0.06
N LYS A 13 1.14 6.55 -0.97
CA LYS A 13 0.00 5.65 -0.78
C LYS A 13 0.31 4.56 0.24
N TRP A 14 1.57 4.27 0.53
CA TRP A 14 2.01 3.12 1.30
C TRP A 14 2.49 3.51 2.71
N LYS A 15 2.52 2.54 3.63
CA LYS A 15 3.19 2.70 4.94
C LYS A 15 4.70 2.87 4.76
N THR A 16 5.35 3.41 5.79
CA THR A 16 6.75 3.87 5.76
C THR A 16 7.73 2.87 5.14
N TYR A 17 7.64 1.58 5.49
CA TYR A 17 8.56 0.55 4.99
C TYR A 17 8.49 0.39 3.47
N VAL A 18 7.27 0.30 2.92
CA VAL A 18 7.01 0.14 1.49
C VAL A 18 7.24 1.47 0.77
N ALA A 19 6.77 2.58 1.34
CA ALA A 19 6.93 3.92 0.78
C ALA A 19 8.41 4.26 0.52
N ASN A 20 9.28 4.02 1.51
CA ASN A 20 10.71 4.34 1.38
C ASN A 20 11.38 3.53 0.26
N ARG A 21 11.06 2.24 0.15
CA ARG A 21 11.62 1.35 -0.90
C ARG A 21 11.10 1.70 -2.29
N VAL A 22 9.80 1.96 -2.41
CA VAL A 22 9.21 2.36 -3.70
C VAL A 22 9.81 3.69 -4.15
N ALA A 23 9.97 4.66 -3.24
CA ALA A 23 10.61 5.93 -3.54
C ALA A 23 12.08 5.75 -3.98
N GLU A 24 12.83 4.88 -3.30
CA GLU A 24 14.22 4.59 -3.67
C GLU A 24 14.31 3.94 -5.06
N ILE A 25 13.49 2.91 -5.34
CA ILE A 25 13.44 2.24 -6.64
C ILE A 25 13.13 3.26 -7.75
N GLN A 26 12.05 4.03 -7.60
CA GLN A 26 11.63 5.02 -8.60
C GLN A 26 12.68 6.12 -8.80
N ARG A 27 13.42 6.49 -7.75
CA ARG A 27 14.51 7.47 -7.84
C ARG A 27 15.73 6.92 -8.57
N LEU A 28 16.09 5.66 -8.33
CA LEU A 28 17.28 5.04 -8.92
C LEU A 28 17.09 4.70 -10.40
N VAL A 29 15.87 4.32 -10.79
CA VAL A 29 15.53 3.87 -12.15
C VAL A 29 14.18 4.45 -12.60
N PRO A 30 14.11 5.75 -12.93
CA PRO A 30 12.85 6.43 -13.24
C PRO A 30 12.19 5.95 -14.53
N GLU A 31 12.98 5.54 -15.53
CA GLU A 31 12.50 5.11 -16.85
C GLU A 31 12.32 3.58 -16.96
N ALA A 32 12.45 2.85 -15.84
CA ALA A 32 12.33 1.40 -15.85
C ALA A 32 10.87 0.95 -16.03
N HIS A 33 10.68 0.01 -16.95
CA HIS A 33 9.40 -0.66 -17.16
C HIS A 33 9.35 -1.94 -16.32
N TRP A 34 8.51 -1.94 -15.29
CA TRP A 34 8.36 -3.06 -14.38
C TRP A 34 7.24 -3.97 -14.85
N ASN A 35 7.57 -5.25 -15.08
CA ASN A 35 6.63 -6.28 -15.50
C ASN A 35 6.66 -7.46 -14.52
N HIS A 36 5.54 -8.18 -14.46
CA HIS A 36 5.47 -9.41 -13.68
C HIS A 36 5.94 -10.59 -14.52
N LEU A 37 6.80 -11.43 -13.94
CA LEU A 37 7.15 -12.70 -14.52
C LEU A 37 6.33 -13.81 -13.89
N PRO A 38 5.77 -14.74 -14.67
CA PRO A 38 5.21 -15.98 -14.12
C PRO A 38 6.26 -16.70 -13.28
N GLU A 39 5.82 -17.33 -12.20
CA GLU A 39 6.65 -17.98 -11.19
C GLU A 39 7.64 -18.98 -11.82
N ASN A 40 7.15 -19.84 -12.73
CA ASN A 40 7.98 -20.83 -13.43
C ASN A 40 9.02 -20.23 -14.41
N SER A 41 9.01 -18.91 -14.60
CA SER A 41 9.95 -18.20 -15.47
C SER A 41 10.92 -17.30 -14.71
N ASN A 42 10.85 -17.25 -13.37
CA ASN A 42 11.80 -16.50 -12.56
C ASN A 42 13.03 -17.36 -12.23
N PRO A 43 14.23 -17.06 -12.77
CA PRO A 43 15.43 -17.81 -12.45
C PRO A 43 15.78 -17.77 -10.97
N VAL A 44 15.41 -16.72 -10.23
CA VAL A 44 15.74 -16.55 -8.82
C VAL A 44 14.94 -17.49 -7.91
N ASP A 45 13.85 -18.08 -8.42
CA ASP A 45 13.02 -18.97 -7.62
C ASP A 45 13.79 -20.24 -7.20
N CYS A 46 14.68 -20.77 -8.04
CA CYS A 46 15.48 -21.94 -7.66
C CYS A 46 16.48 -21.63 -6.54
N ALA A 47 17.02 -20.41 -6.48
CA ALA A 47 17.91 -19.99 -5.39
C ALA A 47 17.14 -19.78 -4.07
N SER A 48 15.91 -19.26 -4.13
CA SER A 48 15.10 -19.00 -2.93
C SER A 48 14.35 -20.23 -2.38
N ARG A 49 13.94 -21.16 -3.26
CA ARG A 49 13.26 -22.42 -2.89
C ARG A 49 14.23 -23.56 -2.60
N GLY A 50 15.49 -23.40 -2.99
CA GLY A 50 16.52 -24.42 -2.88
C GLY A 50 16.66 -25.21 -4.17
N LEU A 51 17.91 -25.41 -4.57
CA LEU A 51 18.33 -26.25 -5.69
C LEU A 51 19.59 -26.98 -5.26
N LEU A 52 19.66 -28.28 -5.55
CA LEU A 52 20.87 -29.05 -5.25
C LEU A 52 22.02 -28.55 -6.14
N PRO A 53 23.27 -28.53 -5.64
CA PRO A 53 24.42 -28.12 -6.45
C PRO A 53 24.57 -28.90 -7.75
N GLY A 54 24.23 -30.19 -7.76
CA GLY A 54 24.27 -31.03 -8.97
C GLY A 54 23.23 -30.63 -10.01
N ASP A 55 22.02 -30.23 -9.57
CA ASP A 55 20.96 -29.78 -10.47
C ASP A 55 21.25 -28.38 -11.03
N LEU A 56 21.92 -27.53 -10.24
CA LEU A 56 22.32 -26.20 -10.66
C LEU A 56 23.24 -26.23 -11.88
N VAL A 57 24.15 -27.21 -11.98
CA VAL A 57 25.09 -27.34 -13.13
C VAL A 57 24.34 -27.36 -14.46
N ASN A 58 23.18 -28.03 -14.51
CA ASN A 58 22.39 -28.21 -15.72
C ASN A 58 21.11 -27.34 -15.75
N HIS A 59 20.98 -26.35 -14.87
CA HIS A 59 19.75 -25.57 -14.73
C HIS A 59 19.63 -24.47 -15.78
N GLU A 60 19.02 -24.80 -16.93
CA GLU A 60 18.93 -23.90 -18.09
C GLU A 60 18.32 -22.53 -17.77
N LEU A 61 17.24 -22.48 -16.98
CA LEU A 61 16.58 -21.20 -16.66
C LEU A 61 17.52 -20.27 -15.88
N TRP A 62 18.42 -20.80 -15.05
CA TRP A 62 19.35 -19.99 -14.24
C TRP A 62 20.46 -19.41 -15.09
N TRP A 63 21.08 -20.26 -15.92
CA TRP A 63 22.23 -19.86 -16.74
C TRP A 63 21.84 -19.09 -18.00
N ASN A 64 20.75 -19.49 -18.64
CA ASN A 64 20.35 -18.95 -19.94
C ASN A 64 19.18 -17.97 -19.86
N GLY A 65 18.57 -17.83 -18.68
CA GLY A 65 17.37 -17.01 -18.49
C GLY A 65 16.13 -17.57 -19.18
N PRO A 66 14.96 -16.93 -18.99
CA PRO A 66 13.73 -17.31 -19.66
C PRO A 66 13.79 -17.01 -21.17
N PRO A 67 13.08 -17.81 -22.00
CA PRO A 67 13.13 -17.69 -23.46
C PRO A 67 12.82 -16.29 -23.99
N PHE A 68 11.95 -15.54 -23.30
CA PHE A 68 11.52 -14.23 -23.78
C PHE A 68 12.63 -13.16 -23.75
N LEU A 69 13.69 -13.35 -22.96
CA LEU A 69 14.86 -12.45 -22.99
C LEU A 69 15.74 -12.69 -24.21
N ARG A 70 15.61 -13.85 -24.86
CA ARG A 70 16.41 -14.26 -26.02
C ARG A 70 15.71 -14.01 -27.35
N CYS A 71 14.38 -13.87 -27.34
CA CYS A 71 13.58 -13.55 -28.53
C CYS A 71 13.17 -12.08 -28.52
N SER A 72 13.47 -11.35 -29.60
CA SER A 72 13.09 -9.94 -29.79
C SER A 72 11.58 -9.72 -29.80
N ASP A 73 10.80 -10.74 -30.16
CA ASP A 73 9.37 -10.60 -30.46
C ASP A 73 8.45 -11.00 -29.29
N SER A 74 9.03 -11.52 -28.21
CA SER A 74 8.29 -11.97 -27.05
C SER A 74 8.34 -10.92 -25.94
N GLN A 75 7.30 -10.10 -25.83
CA GLN A 75 7.13 -9.27 -24.65
C GLN A 75 6.74 -10.13 -23.43
N PRO A 76 7.22 -9.79 -22.22
CA PRO A 76 6.70 -10.38 -21.01
C PRO A 76 5.19 -10.13 -20.94
N VAL A 77 4.43 -11.16 -20.54
CA VAL A 77 2.96 -11.09 -20.46
C VAL A 77 2.56 -9.93 -19.56
N ASN A 78 1.95 -8.90 -20.15
CA ASN A 78 1.33 -7.79 -19.44
C ASN A 78 0.21 -8.32 -18.56
N SER A 79 0.56 -8.73 -17.35
CA SER A 79 -0.40 -9.16 -16.36
C SER A 79 -1.05 -7.90 -15.80
N THR A 80 -2.32 -7.67 -16.12
CA THR A 80 -3.09 -6.57 -15.56
C THR A 80 -3.04 -6.65 -14.04
N VAL A 81 -2.40 -5.68 -13.39
CA VAL A 81 -2.24 -5.68 -11.93
C VAL A 81 -3.56 -5.27 -11.31
N VAL A 82 -4.48 -6.24 -11.15
CA VAL A 82 -5.62 -6.08 -10.25
C VAL A 82 -5.08 -6.36 -8.86
N LEU A 83 -4.85 -5.31 -8.06
CA LEU A 83 -4.53 -5.47 -6.64
C LEU A 83 -5.78 -6.04 -5.93
N PRO A 84 -5.75 -7.28 -5.40
CA PRO A 84 -6.88 -7.84 -4.66
C PRO A 84 -7.17 -7.00 -3.41
N ALA A 85 -8.45 -6.84 -3.05
CA ALA A 85 -8.92 -5.95 -1.99
C ALA A 85 -8.30 -6.26 -0.60
N ASP A 86 -8.07 -7.55 -0.36
CA ASP A 86 -7.43 -8.16 0.81
C ASP A 86 -5.95 -7.76 1.00
N ARG A 87 -5.33 -7.11 0.01
CA ARG A 87 -3.90 -6.73 0.02
C ARG A 87 -3.67 -5.21 0.12
N GLN A 88 -4.72 -4.45 0.46
CA GLN A 88 -4.67 -3.02 0.79
C GLN A 88 -4.12 -2.72 2.20
N ALA A 89 -3.70 -3.74 2.95
CA ALA A 89 -3.20 -3.58 4.32
C ALA A 89 -1.99 -2.64 4.45
N GLU A 90 -1.18 -2.50 3.39
CA GLU A 90 -0.04 -1.57 3.32
C GLU A 90 -0.42 -0.16 2.86
N LYS A 91 -1.67 0.06 2.46
CA LYS A 91 -2.14 1.40 2.14
C LYS A 91 -2.17 2.22 3.42
N ARG A 92 -1.58 3.42 3.38
CA ARG A 92 -1.59 4.34 4.51
C ARG A 92 -3.04 4.75 4.78
N VAL A 93 -3.49 4.58 6.03
CA VAL A 93 -4.79 5.12 6.47
C VAL A 93 -4.66 6.64 6.48
N VAL A 94 -5.40 7.30 5.60
CA VAL A 94 -5.48 8.76 5.56
C VAL A 94 -6.66 9.14 6.44
N ALA A 95 -6.37 9.68 7.62
CA ALA A 95 -7.39 10.39 8.39
C ALA A 95 -7.65 11.72 7.67
N ILE A 96 -8.82 11.84 7.04
CA ILE A 96 -9.25 13.09 6.44
C ILE A 96 -9.77 13.96 7.58
N ALA A 97 -8.96 14.91 8.03
CA ALA A 97 -9.44 15.98 8.89
C ALA A 97 -10.19 16.98 8.00
N ALA A 98 -11.53 16.95 8.03
CA ALA A 98 -12.34 17.95 7.38
C ALA A 98 -12.22 19.26 8.18
N THR A 99 -11.39 20.18 7.71
CA THR A 99 -11.41 21.56 8.20
C THR A 99 -12.53 22.29 7.47
N THR A 100 -13.56 22.69 8.21
CA THR A 100 -14.58 23.61 7.69
C THR A 100 -13.96 25.00 7.56
N ASN A 101 -14.20 25.69 6.43
CA ASN A 101 -13.80 27.09 6.24
C ASN A 101 -14.63 28.07 7.10
N ALA A 102 -15.59 27.56 7.87
CA ALA A 102 -16.22 28.33 8.91
C ALA A 102 -15.21 28.48 10.05
N ASP A 103 -14.94 29.72 10.45
CA ASP A 103 -14.44 30.03 11.78
C ASP A 103 -15.24 29.15 12.74
N PRO A 104 -14.61 28.25 13.53
CA PRO A 104 -15.38 27.40 14.42
C PRO A 104 -16.01 28.35 15.42
N GLU A 105 -17.26 28.75 15.17
CA GLU A 105 -18.13 29.36 16.15
C GLU A 105 -18.04 28.41 17.34
N GLU A 106 -17.21 28.79 18.32
CA GLU A 106 -16.94 27.97 19.47
C GLU A 106 -18.30 27.65 20.06
N HIS A 107 -18.65 26.36 20.09
CA HIS A 107 -19.99 25.95 20.42
C HIS A 107 -20.39 26.66 21.71
N ASN A 108 -21.47 27.46 21.71
CA ASN A 108 -21.84 28.38 22.80
C ASN A 108 -21.80 27.79 24.23
N LEU A 109 -21.78 26.47 24.36
CA LEU A 109 -21.57 25.79 25.63
C LEU A 109 -20.14 25.92 26.16
N LEU A 110 -19.12 25.93 25.30
CA LEU A 110 -17.71 26.13 25.67
C LEU A 110 -17.48 27.51 26.31
N THR A 111 -18.16 28.53 25.79
CA THR A 111 -18.03 29.91 26.28
C THR A 111 -18.96 30.24 27.44
N ARG A 112 -20.08 29.51 27.62
CA ARG A 112 -21.08 29.76 28.68
C ARG A 112 -20.77 29.11 30.02
N VAL A 113 -19.86 28.14 30.09
CA VAL A 113 -19.47 27.52 31.37
C VAL A 113 -17.99 27.67 31.65
N SER A 114 -17.67 28.24 32.81
CA SER A 114 -16.30 28.46 33.28
C SER A 114 -15.60 27.21 33.82
N SER A 115 -16.21 26.02 33.69
CA SER A 115 -15.67 24.78 34.24
C SER A 115 -15.96 23.58 33.33
N LEU A 116 -14.89 22.87 32.95
CA LEU A 116 -14.97 21.64 32.16
C LEU A 116 -15.84 20.57 32.83
N HIS A 117 -15.74 20.42 34.15
CA HIS A 117 -16.56 19.46 34.90
C HIS A 117 -18.05 19.80 34.81
N ARG A 118 -18.39 21.09 34.85
CA ARG A 118 -19.78 21.55 34.67
C ARG A 118 -20.26 21.30 33.24
N LEU A 119 -19.41 21.57 32.25
CA LEU A 119 -19.70 21.27 30.84
C LEU A 119 -20.01 19.78 30.64
N LEU A 120 -19.16 18.89 31.14
CA LEU A 120 -19.32 17.44 31.04
C LEU A 120 -20.64 16.95 31.66
N ARG A 121 -21.04 17.51 32.80
CA ARG A 121 -22.32 17.16 33.43
C ARG A 121 -23.51 17.62 32.59
N VAL A 122 -23.46 18.84 32.06
CA VAL A 122 -24.53 19.39 31.22
C VAL A 122 -24.68 18.56 29.93
N THR A 123 -23.58 18.26 29.26
CA THR A 123 -23.61 17.43 28.03
C THR A 123 -24.10 16.01 28.30
N ALA A 124 -23.64 15.37 29.39
CA ALA A 124 -24.14 14.06 29.80
C ALA A 124 -25.64 14.06 30.12
N TRP A 125 -26.16 15.13 30.75
CA TRP A 125 -27.58 15.30 30.98
C TRP A 125 -28.37 15.48 29.68
N CYS A 126 -27.90 16.30 28.75
CA CYS A 126 -28.53 16.44 27.43
C CYS A 126 -28.57 15.08 26.70
N GLN A 127 -27.47 14.33 26.70
CA GLN A 127 -27.39 13.01 26.06
C GLN A 127 -28.25 11.94 26.74
N ARG A 128 -28.48 12.04 28.05
CA ARG A 128 -29.37 11.11 28.79
C ARG A 128 -30.83 11.19 28.33
N TRP A 129 -31.27 12.37 27.88
CA TRP A 129 -32.65 12.62 27.45
C TRP A 129 -32.82 12.69 25.93
N LEU A 130 -31.72 12.62 25.17
CA LEU A 130 -31.79 12.46 23.72
C LEU A 130 -32.36 11.06 23.39
N PRO A 131 -33.39 10.96 22.54
CA PRO A 131 -33.88 9.67 22.08
C PRO A 131 -32.72 8.92 21.43
N ARG A 132 -32.50 7.67 21.82
CA ARG A 132 -31.63 6.78 21.04
C ARG A 132 -32.32 6.55 19.69
N SER A 133 -31.97 7.32 18.68
CA SER A 133 -32.30 7.02 17.30
C SER A 133 -31.69 5.64 16.97
N ARG A 134 -32.56 4.67 16.69
CA ARG A 134 -32.20 3.37 16.12
C ARG A 134 -31.68 3.53 14.70
#